data_AF-A0A0B7HHC1-F1
#
_entry.id   AF-A0A0B7HHC1-F1
#
_cell.length_a   1.000
_cell.length_b   1.000
_cell.length_c   1.000
_cell.angle_alpha   90.00
_cell.angle_beta   90.00
_cell.angle_gamma   90.00
#
_symmetry.space_group_name_H-M   'P 1'
#
loop_
_entity.id
_entity.type
_entity.pdbx_description
1 polymer ?
#
loop_
_entity_poly.entity_id
_entity_poly.type
_entity_poly.pdbx_seq_one_letter_code
_entity_poly.pdbx_strand_id
1 'polypeptide(L)'
;MSEKLTKLEQKDIQPFFDRNQDYIKYADVPQELIDKYTGVLPEPILEVWRRTGFGIYERGFVQFVNPDEWEFFFDYIDNIYQRSIVVGITALGDIFTLGY
;
A
#
# COMPACT_ATOMS: atom_id res chain seq x y z
N MET A 1 -4.85 5.31 -17.89
CA MET A 1 -6.24 4.83 -17.63
C MET A 1 -6.18 4.08 -16.32
N SER A 2 -6.93 4.47 -15.29
CA SER A 2 -6.99 3.67 -14.06
C SER A 2 -7.60 2.30 -14.40
N GLU A 3 -6.92 1.22 -14.07
CA GLU A 3 -7.48 -0.11 -14.21
C GLU A 3 -8.65 -0.24 -13.25
N LYS A 4 -9.77 -0.82 -13.70
CA LYS A 4 -10.89 -1.09 -12.80
C LYS A 4 -10.60 -2.39 -12.05
N LEU A 5 -10.84 -2.41 -10.75
CA LEU A 5 -10.79 -3.65 -9.96
C LEU A 5 -11.55 -4.77 -10.68
N THR A 6 -10.91 -5.94 -10.78
CA THR A 6 -11.55 -7.16 -11.27
C THR A 6 -12.63 -7.64 -10.31
N LYS A 7 -13.51 -8.55 -10.76
CA LYS A 7 -14.55 -9.12 -9.90
C LYS A 7 -13.99 -9.83 -8.65
N LEU A 8 -12.81 -10.46 -8.79
CA LEU A 8 -12.16 -11.14 -7.67
C LEU A 8 -11.62 -10.12 -6.67
N GLU A 9 -10.92 -9.10 -7.14
CA GLU A 9 -10.40 -8.03 -6.27
C GLU A 9 -11.51 -7.28 -5.54
N GLN A 10 -12.64 -6.99 -6.21
CA GLN A 10 -13.81 -6.38 -5.56
C GLN A 10 -14.35 -7.27 -4.42
N LYS A 11 -14.40 -8.59 -4.65
CA LYS A 11 -14.86 -9.55 -3.64
C LYS A 11 -13.95 -9.58 -2.42
N ASP A 12 -12.64 -9.41 -2.60
CA ASP A 12 -11.66 -9.52 -1.52
C ASP A 12 -11.39 -8.19 -0.80
N ILE A 13 -11.47 -7.05 -1.52
CA ILE A 13 -11.23 -5.73 -0.96
C ILE A 13 -12.40 -5.21 -0.14
N GLN A 14 -13.64 -5.59 -0.45
CA GLN A 14 -14.79 -5.11 0.31
C GLN A 14 -14.77 -5.59 1.78
N PRO A 15 -14.52 -6.89 2.06
CA PRO A 15 -14.29 -7.35 3.44
C PRO A 15 -13.13 -6.65 4.15
N PHE A 16 -12.11 -6.18 3.42
CA PHE A 16 -11.04 -5.36 3.99
C PHE A 16 -11.56 -4.04 4.54
N PHE A 17 -12.40 -3.33 3.80
CA PHE A 17 -12.98 -2.10 4.33
C PHE A 17 -13.98 -2.38 5.44
N ASP A 18 -14.79 -3.43 5.33
CA ASP A 18 -15.81 -3.76 6.34
C ASP A 18 -15.19 -4.06 7.71
N ARG A 19 -14.02 -4.70 7.76
CA ARG A 19 -13.32 -5.00 9.02
C ARG A 19 -12.44 -3.86 9.54
N ASN A 20 -12.16 -2.85 8.71
CA ASN A 20 -11.30 -1.71 9.02
C ASN A 20 -12.06 -0.38 9.03
N GLN A 21 -13.25 -0.36 9.64
CA GLN A 21 -14.04 0.87 9.82
C GLN A 21 -13.39 1.84 10.82
N ASP A 22 -12.52 1.32 11.69
CA ASP A 22 -11.79 2.02 12.75
C ASP A 22 -10.34 2.34 12.37
N TYR A 23 -10.01 2.32 11.07
CA TYR A 23 -8.67 2.68 10.59
C TYR A 23 -8.26 4.09 11.01
N ILE A 24 -6.97 4.29 11.23
CA ILE A 24 -6.41 5.59 11.60
C ILE A 24 -5.66 6.14 10.39
N LYS A 25 -6.24 7.16 9.75
CA LYS A 25 -5.58 7.92 8.70
C LYS A 25 -4.56 8.88 9.30
N TYR A 26 -3.36 8.93 8.73
CA TYR A 26 -2.35 9.93 9.11
C TYR A 26 -1.97 10.89 7.97
N ALA A 27 -2.22 10.53 6.70
CA ALA A 27 -2.02 11.43 5.58
C ALA A 27 -2.93 11.09 4.39
N ASP A 28 -3.31 12.12 3.64
CA ASP A 28 -3.85 11.95 2.29
C ASP A 28 -2.75 11.49 1.33
N VAL A 29 -3.13 10.70 0.33
CA VAL A 29 -2.21 10.30 -0.73
C VAL A 29 -2.38 11.27 -1.90
N PRO A 30 -1.34 12.03 -2.30
CA PRO A 30 -1.44 12.94 -3.44
C PRO A 30 -1.78 12.18 -4.73
N GLN A 31 -2.58 12.80 -5.60
CA GLN A 31 -2.93 12.19 -6.89
C GLN A 31 -1.69 11.89 -7.74
N GLU A 32 -0.68 12.76 -7.69
CA GLU A 32 0.61 12.54 -8.38
C GLU A 32 1.28 11.23 -7.95
N LEU A 33 1.15 10.84 -6.68
CA LEU A 33 1.69 9.59 -6.16
C LEU A 33 0.87 8.38 -6.62
N ILE A 34 -0.46 8.50 -6.62
CA ILE A 34 -1.36 7.47 -7.18
C ILE A 34 -1.05 7.25 -8.67
N ASP A 35 -0.86 8.32 -9.43
CA ASP A 35 -0.53 8.27 -10.86
C ASP A 35 0.85 7.64 -11.08
N LYS A 36 1.86 8.01 -10.28
CA LYS A 36 3.22 7.43 -10.31
C LYS A 36 3.20 5.91 -10.15
N TYR A 37 2.32 5.40 -9.28
CA TYR A 37 2.24 3.97 -8.96
C TYR A 37 1.13 3.20 -9.70
N THR A 38 0.35 3.86 -10.55
CA THR A 38 -0.66 3.20 -11.38
C THR A 38 0.00 2.29 -12.41
N GLY A 39 -0.42 1.02 -12.44
CA GLY A 39 0.19 -0.02 -13.29
C GLY A 39 1.51 -0.59 -12.74
N VAL A 40 1.97 -0.10 -11.59
CA VAL A 40 3.12 -0.64 -10.85
C VAL A 40 2.65 -1.37 -9.60
N LEU A 41 1.73 -0.76 -8.83
CA LEU A 41 1.09 -1.40 -7.69
C LEU A 41 -0.22 -2.07 -8.10
N PRO A 42 -0.59 -3.17 -7.42
CA PRO A 42 -1.92 -3.75 -7.55
C PRO A 42 -3.01 -2.70 -7.30
N GLU A 43 -4.02 -2.70 -8.17
CA GLU A 43 -5.15 -1.79 -8.08
C GLU A 43 -5.85 -1.80 -6.71
N PRO A 44 -5.94 -2.92 -5.95
CA PRO A 44 -6.47 -2.89 -4.59
C PRO A 44 -5.71 -1.98 -3.62
N ILE A 45 -4.38 -1.87 -3.75
CA ILE A 45 -3.58 -0.97 -2.89
C ILE A 45 -3.88 0.49 -3.26
N LEU A 46 -3.92 0.78 -4.56
CA LEU A 46 -4.26 2.12 -5.06
C LEU A 46 -5.68 2.52 -4.65
N GLU A 47 -6.61 1.57 -4.59
CA GLU A 47 -7.97 1.83 -4.11
C GLU A 47 -8.02 2.14 -2.61
N VAL A 48 -7.22 1.46 -1.79
CA VAL A 48 -7.05 1.84 -0.37
C VAL A 48 -6.49 3.26 -0.29
N TRP A 49 -5.44 3.58 -1.05
CA TRP A 49 -4.86 4.92 -1.07
C TRP A 49 -5.87 6.01 -1.46
N ARG A 50 -6.69 5.77 -2.48
CA ARG A 50 -7.74 6.70 -2.92
C ARG A 50 -8.83 6.90 -1.87
N ARG A 51 -9.25 5.83 -1.19
CA ARG A 51 -10.41 5.87 -0.28
C ARG A 51 -10.05 6.35 1.12
N THR A 52 -8.93 5.90 1.64
CA THR A 52 -8.57 6.03 3.06
C THR A 52 -7.23 6.72 3.27
N GLY A 53 -6.44 6.92 2.23
CA GLY A 53 -5.11 7.51 2.30
C GLY A 53 -4.09 6.60 2.98
N PHE A 54 -2.97 7.17 3.40
CA PHE A 54 -2.02 6.48 4.25
C PHE A 54 -2.57 6.35 5.66
N GLY A 55 -2.54 5.13 6.19
CA GLY A 55 -3.20 4.82 7.44
C GLY A 55 -2.73 3.52 8.08
N ILE A 56 -3.27 3.29 9.28
CA ILE A 56 -3.08 2.11 10.10
C ILE A 56 -4.41 1.35 10.16
N TYR A 57 -4.33 0.05 9.91
CA TYR A 57 -5.43 -0.88 9.72
C TYR A 57 -5.22 -2.09 10.64
N GLU A 58 -6.18 -3.00 10.66
CA GLU A 58 -6.19 -4.25 11.41
C GLU A 58 -5.93 -4.02 12.90
N ARG A 59 -6.57 -3.00 13.48
CA ARG A 59 -6.40 -2.61 14.89
C ARG A 59 -4.94 -2.38 15.28
N GLY A 60 -4.19 -1.71 14.41
CA GLY A 60 -2.79 -1.36 14.66
C GLY A 60 -1.79 -2.31 14.00
N PHE A 61 -2.25 -3.43 13.41
CA PHE A 61 -1.33 -4.45 12.92
C PHE A 61 -0.69 -4.13 11.57
N VAL A 62 -1.36 -3.41 10.66
CA VAL A 62 -0.85 -3.10 9.31
C VAL A 62 -0.85 -1.61 9.08
N GLN A 63 0.25 -1.06 8.58
CA GLN A 63 0.34 0.34 8.14
C GLN A 63 0.71 0.40 6.67
N PHE A 64 -0.06 1.13 5.86
CA PHE A 64 0.38 1.52 4.51
C PHE A 64 1.25 2.77 4.61
N VAL A 65 2.36 2.79 3.86
CA VAL A 65 3.38 3.85 3.91
C VAL A 65 3.60 4.47 2.54
N ASN A 66 4.15 5.69 2.53
CA ASN A 66 4.61 6.34 1.30
C ASN A 66 5.88 5.65 0.79
N PRO A 67 5.86 4.98 -0.37
CA PRO A 67 7.04 4.25 -0.81
C PRO A 67 8.24 5.16 -1.12
N ASP A 68 8.01 6.42 -1.53
CA ASP A 68 9.07 7.40 -1.83
C ASP A 68 9.89 7.73 -0.57
N GLU A 69 9.23 7.71 0.60
CA GLU A 69 9.89 7.94 1.89
C GLU A 69 10.64 6.71 2.40
N TRP A 70 10.47 5.55 1.75
CA TRP A 70 11.05 4.27 2.15
C TRP A 70 12.14 3.77 1.20
N GLU A 71 12.52 4.55 0.18
CA GLU A 71 13.63 4.20 -0.72
C GLU A 71 14.95 3.95 0.03
N PHE A 72 15.18 4.68 1.14
CA PHE A 72 16.36 4.51 1.99
C PHE A 72 16.51 3.09 2.53
N PHE A 73 15.42 2.33 2.67
CA PHE A 73 15.44 0.99 3.25
C PHE A 73 16.37 0.06 2.46
N PHE A 74 16.46 0.28 1.14
CA PHE A 74 17.28 -0.52 0.25
C PHE A 74 18.78 -0.25 0.37
N ASP A 75 19.20 0.85 1.01
CA ASP A 75 20.61 1.11 1.32
C ASP A 75 21.15 0.18 2.42
N TYR A 76 20.25 -0.40 3.24
CA TYR A 76 20.61 -1.21 4.40
C TYR A 76 20.53 -2.72 4.14
N ILE A 77 20.04 -3.13 2.98
CA ILE A 77 19.92 -4.54 2.60
C ILE A 77 20.72 -4.80 1.32
N ASP A 78 21.41 -5.93 1.24
CA ASP A 78 22.04 -6.39 -0.01
C ASP A 78 20.93 -6.78 -0.99
N ASN A 79 20.38 -5.80 -1.70
CA ASN A 79 19.26 -6.00 -2.60
C ASN A 79 19.78 -6.45 -3.98
N ILE A 80 20.24 -7.70 -4.05
CA ILE A 80 21.11 -8.10 -5.17
C ILE A 80 20.35 -8.21 -6.50
N TYR A 81 19.02 -8.37 -6.56
CA TYR A 81 18.38 -8.66 -7.86
C TYR A 81 16.94 -8.19 -8.14
N GLN A 82 16.20 -7.54 -7.23
CA GLN A 82 14.82 -7.12 -7.55
C GLN A 82 14.52 -5.69 -7.11
N ARG A 83 14.04 -4.87 -8.07
CA ARG A 83 13.45 -3.57 -7.78
C ARG A 83 12.17 -3.84 -7.01
N SER A 84 12.16 -3.38 -5.76
CA SER A 84 11.07 -3.62 -4.83
C SER A 84 10.52 -2.28 -4.35
N ILE A 85 9.23 -2.24 -4.05
CA ILE A 85 8.54 -1.06 -3.52
C ILE A 85 8.04 -1.43 -2.14
N VAL A 86 8.46 -0.69 -1.12
CA VAL A 86 7.89 -0.83 0.22
C VAL A 86 6.50 -0.20 0.22
N VAL A 87 5.47 -0.99 0.47
CA VAL A 87 4.07 -0.52 0.47
C VAL A 87 3.45 -0.47 1.85
N GLY A 88 4.01 -1.20 2.81
CA GLY A 88 3.52 -1.19 4.17
C GLY A 88 4.42 -1.94 5.14
N ILE A 89 4.08 -1.83 6.41
CA ILE A 89 4.78 -2.48 7.52
C ILE A 89 3.77 -3.12 8.48
N THR A 90 4.19 -4.16 9.19
CA THR A 90 3.43 -4.72 10.31
C THR A 90 3.85 -4.07 11.64
N ALA A 91 2.99 -4.20 12.65
CA ALA A 91 3.33 -3.80 14.02
C ALA A 91 4.53 -4.55 14.62
N LEU A 92 4.92 -5.68 14.02
CA LEU A 92 6.09 -6.47 14.42
C LEU A 92 7.37 -6.07 13.67
N GLY A 93 7.26 -5.10 12.74
CA GLY A 93 8.39 -4.61 11.95
C GLY A 93 8.66 -5.41 10.67
N ASP A 94 7.76 -6.31 10.26
CA ASP A 94 7.85 -6.94 8.94
C ASP A 94 7.54 -5.91 7.86
N ILE A 95 8.22 -6.01 6.72
CA ILE A 95 8.10 -5.05 5.61
C ILE A 95 7.42 -5.74 4.44
N PHE A 96 6.35 -5.13 3.94
CA PHE A 96 5.68 -5.57 2.72
C PHE A 96 6.32 -4.90 1.52
N THR A 97 7.00 -5.69 0.71
CA THR A 97 7.58 -5.26 -0.56
C THR A 97 6.87 -5.90 -1.75
N LEU A 98 6.67 -5.12 -2.81
CA LEU A 98 6.22 -5.63 -4.10
C LEU A 98 7.36 -5.49 -5.12
N GLY A 99 7.76 -6.61 -5.71
CA GLY A 99 8.72 -6.65 -6.82
C GLY A 99 8.04 -6.37 -8.15
N TYR A 100 8.71 -5.62 -9.03
CA TYR A 100 8.23 -5.23 -10.36
C TYR A 100 9.35 -5.23 -11.41
#